data_AF-A0A6A9T3V6-F1
#
_entry.id   AF-A0A6A9T3V6-F1
#
_cell.length_a   1.000
_cell.length_b   1.000
_cell.length_c   1.000
_cell.angle_alpha   90.00
_cell.angle_beta   90.00
_cell.angle_gamma   90.00
#
_symmetry.space_group_name_H-M   'P 1'
#
loop_
_entity.id
_entity.type
_entity.pdbx_description
1 polymer ?
#
loop_
_entity_poly.entity_id
_entity_poly.type
_entity_poly.pdbx_seq_one_letter_code
_entity_poly.pdbx_strand_id
1 'polypeptide(L)' 'MTRTVTVEIRSAQGTDIVDLEACVLATDAALVDQARQQAGVSGGEFKQGQVIA' A
#
# COMPACT_ATOMS: atom_id res chain seq x y z
N MET A 1 -17.17 -3.26 -8.28
CA MET A 1 -17.05 -4.03 -7.02
C MET A 1 -15.76 -3.62 -6.35
N THR A 2 -15.82 -3.20 -5.09
CA THR A 2 -14.66 -2.85 -4.26
C THR A 2 -14.45 -3.94 -3.20
N ARG A 3 -13.20 -4.13 -2.79
CA ARG A 3 -12.81 -4.98 -1.68
C ARG A 3 -11.88 -4.18 -0.77
N THR A 4 -11.95 -4.45 0.52
CA THR A 4 -10.91 -4.00 1.45
C THR A 4 -9.68 -4.86 1.21
N VAL A 5 -8.53 -4.21 1.03
CA VAL A 5 -7.23 -4.87 0.96
C VAL A 5 -6.33 -4.29 2.05
N THR A 6 -5.42 -5.12 2.54
CA THR A 6 -4.39 -4.72 3.48
C THR A 6 -3.05 -4.72 2.76
N VAL A 7 -2.35 -3.59 2.83
CA VAL A 7 -1.05 -3.41 2.20
C VAL A 7 -0.02 -3.13 3.27
N GLU A 8 1.07 -3.90 3.25
CA GLU A 8 2.26 -3.62 4.04
C GLU A 8 3.20 -2.73 3.22
N ILE A 9 3.59 -1.60 3.80
CA ILE A 9 4.56 -0.66 3.26
C ILE A 9 5.79 -0.65 4.17
N ARG A 10 6.94 -1.09 3.65
CA ARG A 10 8.22 -1.02 4.34
C ARG A 10 8.96 0.23 3.91
N SER A 11 9.31 1.06 4.88
CA SER A 11 10.06 2.30 4.70
C SER A 11 11.41 2.27 5.43
N ALA A 12 12.17 3.35 5.35
CA ALA A 12 13.39 3.54 6.16
C ALA A 12 13.08 3.69 7.65
N GLN A 13 11.88 4.16 7.99
CA GLN A 13 11.45 4.46 9.36
C GLN A 13 10.78 3.25 10.04
N GLY A 14 10.24 2.31 9.27
CA GLY A 14 9.59 1.13 9.82
C GLY A 14 8.74 0.38 8.79
N THR A 15 7.76 -0.34 9.30
CA THR A 15 6.73 -1.02 8.50
C THR A 15 5.38 -0.42 8.87
N ASP A 16 4.66 0.07 7.87
CA ASP A 16 3.31 0.61 7.99
C ASP A 16 2.33 -0.37 7.36
N ILE A 17 1.23 -0.63 8.06
CA ILE A 17 0.14 -1.46 7.57
C ILE A 17 -1.03 -0.54 7.25
N VAL A 18 -1.49 -0.61 6.01
CA VAL A 18 -2.51 0.30 5.47
C VAL A 18 -3.66 -0.52 4.92
N ASP A 19 -4.83 -0.35 5.51
CA ASP A 19 -6.10 -0.83 4.97
C ASP A 19 -6.69 0.21 4.02
N LEU A 20 -7.13 -0.26 2.84
CA LEU A 20 -7.76 0.59 1.83
C LEU A 20 -8.81 -0.17 1.04
N GLU A 21 -9.87 0.55 0.66
CA GLU A 21 -10.84 0.03 -0.29
C GLU A 21 -10.33 0.21 -1.71
N ALA A 22 -10.27 -0.88 -2.46
CA ALA A 22 -9.83 -0.86 -3.84
C ALA A 22 -10.76 -1.65 -4.75
N CYS A 23 -10.74 -1.29 -6.04
CA CYS A 23 -11.41 -2.07 -7.06
C CYS A 23 -10.79 -3.47 -7.13
N VAL A 24 -11.63 -4.51 -7.28
CA VAL A 24 -11.15 -5.90 -7.45
C VAL A 24 -10.28 -6.09 -8.70
N LEU A 25 -10.35 -5.15 -9.66
CA LEU A 25 -9.54 -5.13 -10.88
C LEU A 25 -8.25 -4.31 -10.74
N ALA A 26 -8.03 -3.66 -9.59
CA ALA A 26 -6.82 -2.90 -9.36
C ALA A 26 -5.60 -3.84 -9.24
N THR A 27 -4.49 -3.45 -9.86
CA THR A 27 -3.24 -4.19 -9.78
C THR A 27 -2.55 -3.93 -8.45
N ASP A 28 -1.76 -4.90 -7.98
CA ASP A 28 -1.02 -4.77 -6.72
C ASP A 28 -0.12 -3.52 -6.70
N ALA A 29 0.46 -3.16 -7.85
CA ALA A 29 1.25 -1.92 -7.98
C ALA A 29 0.42 -0.65 -7.71
N ALA A 30 -0.83 -0.61 -8.19
CA ALA A 30 -1.74 0.50 -7.92
C ALA A 30 -2.18 0.54 -6.45
N LEU A 31 -2.41 -0.64 -5.85
CA LEU A 31 -2.74 -0.76 -4.42
C LEU A 31 -1.59 -0.27 -3.54
N VAL A 32 -0.35 -0.65 -3.88
CA VAL A 32 0.86 -0.23 -3.17
C VAL A 32 1.10 1.27 -3.32
N ASP A 33 0.88 1.85 -4.50
CA ASP A 33 1.03 3.29 -4.69
C ASP A 33 -0.03 4.07 -3.87
N GLN A 34 -1.28 3.62 -3.88
CA GLN A 34 -2.35 4.22 -3.07
C GLN A 34 -2.05 4.09 -1.56
N ALA A 35 -1.62 2.92 -1.10
CA ALA A 35 -1.22 2.69 0.28
C ALA A 35 -0.03 3.56 0.69
N ARG A 36 0.97 3.70 -0.18
CA ARG A 36 2.13 4.58 0.03
C ARG A 36 1.71 6.04 0.19
N GLN A 37 0.83 6.52 -0.68
CA GLN A 37 0.29 7.89 -0.59
C GLN A 37 -0.50 8.10 0.71
N GLN A 38 -1.32 7.13 1.11
CA GLN A 38 -2.10 7.19 2.36
C GLN A 38 -1.21 7.14 3.62
N ALA A 39 -0.13 6.35 3.59
CA ALA A 39 0.87 6.32 4.65
C ALA A 39 1.80 7.54 4.67
N GLY A 40 1.72 8.44 3.68
CA GLY A 40 2.62 9.59 3.56
C GLY A 40 4.08 9.23 3.30
N VAL A 41 4.36 8.00 2.86
CA VAL A 41 5.73 7.52 2.63
C VAL A 41 6.25 8.08 1.31
N SER A 42 7.26 8.94 1.39
CA SER A 42 7.88 9.50 0.19
C SER A 42 8.60 8.43 -0.63
N GLY A 43 8.65 8.59 -1.95
CA GLY A 43 9.29 7.62 -2.85
C GLY A 43 10.76 7.32 -2.53
N GLY A 44 11.48 8.24 -1.88
CA GLY A 44 12.85 8.02 -1.42
C GLY A 44 12.97 7.21 -0.13
N GLU A 45 11.91 7.12 0.67
CA GLU A 45 11.85 6.33 1.90
C GLU A 45 11.21 4.96 1.70
N PHE A 46 10.41 4.83 0.64
CA PHE A 46 9.77 3.59 0.23
C PHE A 46 10.82 2.55 -0.18
N LYS A 47 10.86 1.42 0.53
CA LYS A 47 11.72 0.28 0.20
C LYS A 47 10.95 -0.82 -0.51
N GLN A 48 9.78 -1.16 0.01
CA GLN A 48 8.97 -2.28 -0.49
C GLN A 48 7.51 -2.06 -0.12
N GLY A 49 6.61 -2.54 -0.97
CA GLY A 49 5.18 -2.60 -0.66
C GLY A 49 4.59 -3.89 -1.21
N GLN A 50 3.71 -4.52 -0.44
CA GLN A 50 3.06 -5.77 -0.83
C GLN A 50 1.65 -5.85 -0.24
N VAL A 51 0.74 -6.43 -1.01
CA VAL A 51 -0.62 -6.73 -0.55
C VAL A 51 -0.57 -8.00 0.28
N ILE A 52 -1.07 -7.95 1.51
CA ILE A 52 -1.06 -9.07 2.46
C ILE A 52 -2.46 -9.64 2.74
N ALA A 53 -3.52 -8.96 2.32
CA ALA A 53 -4.90 -9.46 2.35
C ALA A 53 -5.80 -8.73 1.33
#